data_AF-A0A1E8FVT0-F1
#
_entry.id   AF-A0A1E8FVT0-F1
#
_cell.length_a   1.000
_cell.length_b   1.000
_cell.length_c   1.000
_cell.angle_alpha   90.00
_cell.angle_beta   90.00
_cell.angle_gamma   90.00
#
_symmetry.space_group_name_H-M   'P 1'
#
loop_
_entity.id
_entity.type
_entity.pdbx_description
1 polymer ?
#
loop_
_entity_poly.entity_id
_entity_poly.type
_entity_poly.pdbx_seq_one_letter_code
_entity_poly.pdbx_strand_id
1 'polypeptide(L)'
;MVAAGALAAGAAITVPLALNAGQPEPRSTPTSSASAAPAPSPKPVKKAGVAYYKQAGPQATATTAVPPMTVNVSAAELGTSLDPGAVGLSLEATDLADPAMSSANADLVATLKGLGKPLLRFGGNAVDRRFFWTSTGEAMPGDRRGDKAHPVRTATPKDLERVKTLLDAIDGTINITVDLGHYDPARAADMSKHAARIFGKRLVGITIGNEPNGYPDNGLRPGSWGIPDYLNELKSYAEAINSAAPGVPIIGPGTYSEAWWKAFAKTELPQQRIVSFHYYPLSSCSGSEPGDEPTLANLMSDYMHPRVRDYDRRAMAPAAAAGLQTWLTETGPSACPGSNPTTKNHASALWYSEFALNGLQQGIKRLGFHSSLITCVGGPPLSPICSGGKYLQPDGAIRENPSYFGLAMVSDLGTGKFLKLEQSGGGLSYAYAVKHRDGSTNVYIANKNDPQKDAQASVTLSLPGKPKTGTMTQMAGPGYTAEGSTTIDGRKALPVANNKRPMVMNFVEGSSVQKFPLTSGTVTVLHFTY
;
A
#
# COMPACT_ATOMS: atom_id res chain seq x y z
N MET A 1 1.41 -13.34 -69.52
CA MET A 1 2.74 -12.70 -69.38
C MET A 1 3.07 -12.79 -67.89
N VAL A 2 3.70 -13.87 -67.40
CA VAL A 2 5.16 -14.19 -67.43
C VAL A 2 5.94 -13.06 -66.74
N ALA A 3 6.76 -13.23 -65.70
CA ALA A 3 7.19 -14.34 -64.81
C ALA A 3 7.94 -13.64 -63.64
N ALA A 4 7.74 -13.95 -62.36
CA ALA A 4 8.25 -15.09 -61.57
C ALA A 4 9.79 -15.14 -61.42
N GLY A 5 10.28 -15.31 -60.18
CA GLY A 5 11.64 -15.83 -59.94
C GLY A 5 12.29 -15.48 -58.61
N ALA A 6 11.99 -16.27 -57.57
CA ALA A 6 12.73 -16.37 -56.31
C ALA A 6 14.01 -17.25 -56.43
N LEU A 7 14.80 -17.34 -55.34
CA LEU A 7 15.80 -18.37 -54.93
C LEU A 7 17.16 -17.74 -54.56
N ALA A 8 18.03 -18.31 -53.73
CA ALA A 8 17.98 -19.11 -52.50
C ALA A 8 19.45 -19.34 -52.05
N ALA A 9 19.65 -19.56 -50.75
CA ALA A 9 20.62 -20.41 -50.05
C ALA A 9 22.10 -20.54 -50.53
N GLY A 10 23.02 -20.51 -49.55
CA GLY A 10 24.37 -21.07 -49.71
C GLY A 10 25.25 -20.88 -48.47
N ALA A 11 25.15 -21.78 -47.49
CA ALA A 11 26.17 -21.99 -46.46
C ALA A 11 27.31 -22.86 -47.02
N ALA A 12 28.57 -22.55 -46.70
CA ALA A 12 29.68 -23.48 -46.90
C ALA A 12 30.69 -23.37 -45.75
N ILE A 13 30.79 -24.50 -45.05
CA ILE A 13 31.71 -24.85 -43.98
C ILE A 13 33.04 -25.29 -44.62
N THR A 14 34.18 -24.85 -44.09
CA THR A 14 35.47 -25.47 -44.38
C THR A 14 36.10 -26.01 -43.10
N VAL A 15 36.16 -27.34 -43.04
CA VAL A 15 36.86 -28.17 -42.07
C VAL A 15 38.36 -28.22 -42.44
N PRO A 16 39.29 -28.22 -41.47
CA PRO A 16 40.56 -28.89 -41.66
C PRO A 16 40.63 -30.15 -40.79
N LEU A 17 40.81 -31.30 -41.45
CA LEU A 17 41.20 -32.56 -40.83
C LEU A 17 42.73 -32.66 -40.78
N ALA A 18 43.21 -33.31 -39.71
CA ALA A 18 44.58 -33.42 -39.27
C ALA A 18 45.52 -34.24 -40.18
N LEU A 19 46.83 -34.00 -40.04
CA LEU A 19 47.88 -35.00 -40.25
C LEU A 19 49.01 -34.83 -39.21
N ASN A 20 49.40 -35.98 -38.66
CA ASN A 20 50.38 -36.27 -37.62
C ASN A 20 51.81 -35.84 -37.98
N ALA A 21 52.55 -35.30 -37.00
CA ALA A 21 54.01 -35.45 -36.89
C ALA A 21 54.42 -35.41 -35.41
N GLY A 22 55.19 -36.41 -34.99
CA GLY A 22 55.49 -36.73 -33.59
C GLY A 22 56.47 -35.80 -32.85
N GLN A 23 56.24 -35.76 -31.53
CA GLN A 23 57.04 -35.41 -30.33
C GLN A 23 58.48 -34.85 -30.45
N PRO A 24 58.87 -33.99 -29.48
CA PRO A 24 59.47 -34.48 -28.22
C PRO A 24 58.82 -33.93 -26.93
N GLU A 25 58.69 -34.77 -25.91
CA GLU A 25 58.25 -34.40 -24.55
C GLU A 25 59.24 -33.48 -23.83
N PRO A 26 58.74 -32.56 -22.98
CA PRO A 26 59.32 -32.40 -21.66
C PRO A 26 58.29 -32.25 -20.52
N ARG A 27 58.45 -33.14 -19.53
CA ARG A 27 58.20 -33.04 -18.07
C ARG A 27 57.06 -32.15 -17.57
N SER A 28 56.05 -32.82 -17.01
CA SER A 28 55.04 -32.27 -16.12
C SER A 28 55.62 -31.82 -14.77
N THR A 29 55.36 -30.57 -14.40
CA THR A 29 55.36 -30.11 -13.00
C THR A 29 53.90 -30.00 -12.53
N PRO A 30 53.49 -30.69 -11.46
CA PRO A 30 52.12 -30.58 -10.95
C PRO A 30 51.99 -29.30 -10.12
N THR A 31 51.39 -28.26 -10.70
CA THR A 31 50.91 -27.12 -9.91
C THR A 31 49.54 -27.49 -9.35
N SER A 32 49.54 -28.05 -8.14
CA SER A 32 48.35 -28.23 -7.31
C SER A 32 47.84 -26.84 -6.89
N SER A 33 46.92 -26.26 -7.65
CA SER A 33 46.02 -25.24 -7.12
C SER A 33 44.86 -25.97 -6.45
N ALA A 34 45.07 -26.39 -5.20
CA ALA A 34 43.99 -26.85 -4.35
C ALA A 34 42.96 -25.70 -4.24
N SER A 35 41.79 -25.87 -4.86
CA SER A 35 40.62 -25.06 -4.58
C SER A 35 40.30 -25.25 -3.10
N ALA A 36 40.60 -24.23 -2.29
CA ALA A 36 40.28 -24.25 -0.88
C ALA A 36 38.77 -24.46 -0.74
N ALA A 37 38.38 -25.55 -0.07
CA ALA A 37 36.99 -25.78 0.27
C ALA A 37 36.44 -24.52 0.97
N PRO A 38 35.23 -24.04 0.63
CA PRO A 38 34.63 -22.90 1.32
C PRO A 38 34.64 -23.18 2.82
N ALA A 39 35.19 -22.24 3.60
CA ALA A 39 35.18 -22.35 5.05
C ALA A 39 33.73 -22.64 5.52
N PRO A 40 33.51 -23.60 6.43
CA PRO A 40 32.18 -23.95 6.87
C PRO A 40 31.49 -22.70 7.44
N SER A 41 30.30 -22.39 6.91
CA SER A 41 29.49 -21.27 7.40
C SER A 41 29.34 -21.36 8.93
N PRO A 42 29.58 -20.28 9.68
CA PRO A 42 29.45 -20.30 11.14
C PRO A 42 28.05 -20.80 11.51
N LYS A 43 27.98 -21.84 12.36
CA LYS A 43 26.70 -22.33 12.87
C LYS A 43 26.13 -21.28 13.86
N PRO A 44 24.80 -21.10 13.92
CA PRO A 44 24.20 -20.22 14.92
C PRO A 44 24.51 -20.76 16.32
N VAL A 45 25.21 -19.96 17.13
CA VAL A 45 25.37 -20.24 18.56
C VAL A 45 24.41 -19.33 19.30
N LYS A 46 23.40 -19.91 19.95
CA LYS A 46 22.45 -19.14 20.76
C LYS A 46 23.20 -18.54 21.95
N LYS A 47 23.13 -17.22 22.08
CA LYS A 47 23.69 -16.51 23.24
C LYS A 47 22.81 -16.74 24.47
N ALA A 48 23.43 -17.09 25.59
CA ALA A 48 22.72 -17.22 26.86
C ALA A 48 22.08 -15.88 27.26
N GLY A 49 20.86 -15.93 27.81
CA GLY A 49 20.12 -14.73 28.23
C GLY A 49 19.46 -13.93 27.10
N VAL A 50 19.66 -14.32 25.83
CA VAL A 50 19.05 -13.64 24.67
C VAL A 50 17.77 -14.35 24.24
N ALA A 51 16.68 -13.58 24.13
CA ALA A 51 15.43 -14.08 23.56
C ALA A 51 15.53 -14.12 22.03
N TYR A 52 15.29 -15.31 21.45
CA TYR A 52 15.15 -15.51 20.01
C TYR A 52 13.67 -15.64 19.66
N TYR A 53 13.28 -15.13 18.49
CA TYR A 53 11.91 -15.15 18.01
C TYR A 53 11.39 -16.60 17.95
N LYS A 54 10.17 -16.81 18.43
CA LYS A 54 9.49 -18.11 18.41
C LYS A 54 8.30 -18.01 17.49
N GLN A 55 8.53 -18.31 16.21
CA GLN A 55 7.48 -18.35 15.20
C GLN A 55 6.53 -19.53 15.46
N ALA A 56 5.25 -19.34 15.18
CA ALA A 56 4.29 -20.45 15.13
C ALA A 56 4.68 -21.43 14.01
N GLY A 57 4.76 -22.72 14.33
CA GLY A 57 5.07 -23.75 13.34
C GLY A 57 4.04 -23.79 12.19
N PRO A 58 4.37 -24.47 11.07
CA PRO A 58 3.37 -24.72 10.03
C PRO A 58 2.21 -25.53 10.61
N GLN A 59 1.04 -25.41 10.01
CA GLN A 59 -0.09 -26.25 10.38
C GLN A 59 0.16 -27.70 10.03
N ALA A 60 -0.45 -28.63 10.76
CA ALA A 60 -0.35 -30.05 10.44
C ALA A 60 -0.83 -30.38 9.02
N THR A 61 -1.77 -29.60 8.48
CA THR A 61 -2.29 -29.75 7.11
C THR A 61 -1.38 -29.13 6.04
N ALA A 62 -0.42 -28.29 6.44
CA ALA A 62 0.46 -27.56 5.53
C ALA A 62 1.61 -28.46 5.04
N THR A 63 1.31 -29.28 4.03
CA THR A 63 2.19 -30.35 3.53
C THR A 63 2.77 -30.07 2.15
N THR A 64 2.24 -29.10 1.40
CA THR A 64 2.76 -28.70 0.08
C THR A 64 4.11 -28.03 0.24
N ALA A 65 5.15 -28.57 -0.39
CA ALA A 65 6.49 -27.99 -0.29
C ALA A 65 6.56 -26.61 -0.96
N VAL A 66 7.10 -25.63 -0.24
CA VAL A 66 7.42 -24.30 -0.79
C VAL A 66 8.89 -24.25 -1.21
N PRO A 67 9.23 -23.82 -2.43
CA PRO A 67 10.62 -23.66 -2.85
C PRO A 67 11.41 -22.76 -1.89
N PRO A 68 12.69 -23.07 -1.56
CA PRO A 68 13.51 -22.21 -0.73
C PRO A 68 13.56 -20.78 -1.27
N MET A 69 13.45 -19.80 -0.39
CA MET A 69 13.49 -18.38 -0.73
C MET A 69 14.93 -17.87 -0.58
N THR A 70 15.46 -17.24 -1.62
CA THR A 70 16.71 -16.47 -1.55
C THR A 70 16.39 -14.99 -1.72
N VAL A 71 16.88 -14.16 -0.80
CA VAL A 71 16.76 -12.69 -0.87
C VAL A 71 18.16 -12.10 -0.77
N ASN A 72 18.61 -11.42 -1.82
CA ASN A 72 19.89 -10.74 -1.85
C ASN A 72 19.68 -9.23 -1.82
N VAL A 73 19.93 -8.61 -0.68
CA VAL A 73 19.79 -7.17 -0.49
C VAL A 73 21.12 -6.47 -0.82
N SER A 74 21.07 -5.56 -1.79
CA SER A 74 22.22 -4.74 -2.18
C SER A 74 22.35 -3.51 -1.28
N ALA A 75 23.56 -2.96 -1.18
CA ALA A 75 23.78 -1.65 -0.57
C ALA A 75 23.28 -0.50 -1.48
N ALA A 76 23.00 -0.77 -2.76
CA ALA A 76 22.51 0.21 -3.71
C ALA A 76 21.05 0.59 -3.43
N GLU A 77 20.77 1.89 -3.42
CA GLU A 77 19.41 2.42 -3.29
C GLU A 77 18.63 2.24 -4.61
N LEU A 78 17.33 2.00 -4.50
CA LEU A 78 16.42 1.86 -5.64
C LEU A 78 16.08 3.23 -6.26
N GLY A 79 16.15 4.31 -5.47
CA GLY A 79 15.79 5.68 -5.86
C GLY A 79 14.44 6.16 -5.30
N THR A 80 13.67 5.28 -4.66
CA THR A 80 12.41 5.59 -3.98
C THR A 80 12.56 5.56 -2.46
N SER A 81 11.57 6.11 -1.74
CA SER A 81 11.61 6.22 -0.28
C SER A 81 10.26 5.91 0.34
N LEU A 82 10.33 5.37 1.56
CA LEU A 82 9.21 5.25 2.47
C LEU A 82 9.17 6.49 3.36
N ASP A 83 8.15 7.33 3.17
CA ASP A 83 8.02 8.63 3.83
C ASP A 83 7.00 8.56 4.99
N PRO A 84 7.05 9.46 5.98
CA PRO A 84 6.02 9.51 7.03
C PRO A 84 4.61 9.67 6.45
N GLY A 85 3.64 8.90 6.96
CA GLY A 85 2.25 8.95 6.49
C GLY A 85 2.04 8.42 5.07
N ALA A 86 2.98 7.59 4.59
CA ALA A 86 2.87 6.83 3.34
C ALA A 86 1.62 5.94 3.30
N VAL A 87 1.21 5.38 4.44
CA VAL A 87 -0.01 4.60 4.59
C VAL A 87 -1.00 5.38 5.45
N GLY A 88 -2.26 5.43 5.00
CA GLY A 88 -3.34 6.14 5.64
C GLY A 88 -4.70 5.54 5.32
N LEU A 89 -5.74 6.22 5.76
CA LEU A 89 -7.14 5.84 5.50
C LEU A 89 -7.79 6.86 4.59
N SER A 90 -8.62 6.37 3.67
CA SER A 90 -9.59 7.18 2.94
C SER A 90 -10.96 6.95 3.56
N LEU A 91 -11.66 8.03 3.91
CA LEU A 91 -12.95 8.04 4.58
C LEU A 91 -13.92 8.88 3.75
N GLU A 92 -15.21 8.69 3.96
CA GLU A 92 -16.22 9.51 3.29
C GLU A 92 -16.16 10.94 3.85
N ALA A 93 -16.40 11.96 3.01
CA ALA A 93 -16.38 13.36 3.43
C ALA A 93 -17.39 13.63 4.54
N THR A 94 -18.48 12.87 4.57
CA THR A 94 -19.49 12.91 5.63
C THR A 94 -18.94 12.55 7.01
N ASP A 95 -17.84 11.79 7.07
CA ASP A 95 -17.21 11.39 8.32
C ASP A 95 -16.51 12.58 9.00
N LEU A 96 -16.26 13.69 8.29
CA LEU A 96 -15.84 14.95 8.93
C LEU A 96 -16.84 15.38 10.00
N ALA A 97 -18.14 15.15 9.77
CA ALA A 97 -19.22 15.51 10.70
C ALA A 97 -19.45 14.47 11.80
N ASP A 98 -18.68 13.38 11.84
CA ASP A 98 -18.82 12.36 12.89
C ASP A 98 -18.20 12.86 14.21
N PRO A 99 -18.96 12.89 15.33
CA PRO A 99 -18.45 13.24 16.65
C PRO A 99 -17.30 12.34 17.13
N ALA A 100 -17.22 11.09 16.65
CA ALA A 100 -16.16 10.16 16.98
C ALA A 100 -14.78 10.60 16.44
N MET A 101 -14.73 11.46 15.41
CA MET A 101 -13.50 12.01 14.85
C MET A 101 -12.87 13.08 15.76
N SER A 102 -12.52 12.69 16.99
CA SER A 102 -12.07 13.56 18.07
C SER A 102 -10.99 12.86 18.89
N SER A 103 -10.08 13.62 19.50
CA SER A 103 -9.14 13.06 20.48
C SER A 103 -9.83 12.49 21.74
N ALA A 104 -11.09 12.82 21.96
CA ALA A 104 -11.90 12.26 23.05
C ALA A 104 -12.25 10.77 22.82
N ASN A 105 -12.22 10.29 21.57
CA ASN A 105 -12.37 8.87 21.28
C ASN A 105 -11.00 8.16 21.44
N ALA A 106 -10.75 7.63 22.63
CA ALA A 106 -9.49 6.97 22.97
C ALA A 106 -9.19 5.75 22.08
N ASP A 107 -10.21 4.98 21.71
CA ASP A 107 -10.08 3.81 20.83
C ASP A 107 -9.63 4.24 19.44
N LEU A 108 -10.28 5.26 18.86
CA LEU A 108 -9.88 5.79 17.55
C LEU A 108 -8.45 6.35 17.58
N VAL A 109 -8.08 7.08 18.64
CA VAL A 109 -6.70 7.59 18.81
C VAL A 109 -5.71 6.43 18.87
N ALA A 110 -6.00 5.38 19.64
CA ALA A 110 -5.12 4.22 19.77
C ALA A 110 -4.96 3.46 18.46
N THR A 111 -6.07 3.19 17.76
CA THR A 111 -6.07 2.52 16.46
C THR A 111 -5.31 3.36 15.42
N LEU A 112 -5.57 4.66 15.29
CA LEU A 112 -4.88 5.48 14.28
C LEU A 112 -3.38 5.66 14.58
N LYS A 113 -2.96 5.69 15.85
CA LYS A 113 -1.54 5.66 16.23
C LYS A 113 -0.83 4.39 15.77
N GLY A 114 -1.55 3.27 15.65
CA GLY A 114 -0.99 2.03 15.13
C GLY A 114 -0.60 2.07 13.66
N LEU A 115 -1.10 3.06 12.92
CA LEU A 115 -0.67 3.37 11.55
C LEU A 115 0.49 4.38 11.52
N GLY A 116 1.12 4.65 12.67
CA GLY A 116 2.23 5.57 12.81
C GLY A 116 1.79 7.03 12.76
N LYS A 117 1.95 7.68 11.60
CA LYS A 117 1.60 9.09 11.36
C LYS A 117 0.66 9.20 10.17
N PRO A 118 -0.54 8.62 10.24
CA PRO A 118 -1.35 8.36 9.06
C PRO A 118 -1.78 9.66 8.35
N LEU A 119 -1.95 9.56 7.03
CA LEU A 119 -2.80 10.48 6.27
C LEU A 119 -4.26 10.05 6.45
N LEU A 120 -5.13 10.99 6.84
CA LEU A 120 -6.58 10.82 6.75
C LEU A 120 -7.08 11.60 5.54
N ARG A 121 -7.60 10.90 4.54
CA ARG A 121 -8.27 11.50 3.39
C ARG A 121 -9.78 11.49 3.61
N PHE A 122 -10.45 12.62 3.49
CA PHE A 122 -11.90 12.73 3.56
C PHE A 122 -12.46 13.09 2.18
N GLY A 123 -13.19 12.18 1.56
CA GLY A 123 -13.71 12.34 0.21
C GLY A 123 -14.78 11.30 -0.12
N GLY A 124 -14.44 10.36 -1.00
CA GLY A 124 -15.33 9.30 -1.48
C GLY A 124 -16.54 9.85 -2.24
N ASN A 125 -17.43 8.95 -2.63
CA ASN A 125 -18.66 9.33 -3.35
C ASN A 125 -19.53 10.29 -2.55
N ALA A 126 -19.40 10.32 -1.21
CA ALA A 126 -20.21 11.17 -0.37
C ALA A 126 -20.00 12.67 -0.62
N VAL A 127 -18.78 13.09 -0.97
CA VAL A 127 -18.44 14.51 -1.13
C VAL A 127 -19.32 15.21 -2.16
N ASP A 128 -19.63 14.51 -3.25
CA ASP A 128 -20.36 15.03 -4.39
C ASP A 128 -21.86 14.69 -4.37
N ARG A 129 -22.33 13.91 -3.38
CA ARG A 129 -23.72 13.37 -3.36
C ARG A 129 -24.51 13.72 -2.11
N ARG A 130 -23.84 13.71 -0.96
CA ARG A 130 -24.50 13.72 0.36
C ARG A 130 -23.72 14.50 1.42
N PHE A 131 -22.79 15.36 1.00
CA PHE A 131 -22.03 16.24 1.86
C PHE A 131 -22.35 17.71 1.57
N PHE A 132 -22.31 18.55 2.60
CA PHE A 132 -22.43 19.99 2.47
C PHE A 132 -21.49 20.71 3.43
N TRP A 133 -20.73 21.67 2.93
CA TRP A 133 -19.94 22.57 3.76
C TRP A 133 -20.69 23.88 3.99
N THR A 134 -20.70 24.35 5.24
CA THR A 134 -21.12 25.71 5.59
C THR A 134 -20.27 26.29 6.73
N SER A 135 -19.82 27.53 6.56
CA SER A 135 -19.23 28.35 7.64
C SER A 135 -20.24 29.30 8.30
N THR A 136 -21.40 29.53 7.67
CA THR A 136 -22.43 30.49 8.10
C THR A 136 -23.68 29.85 8.72
N GLY A 137 -23.80 28.53 8.66
CA GLY A 137 -24.94 27.77 9.22
C GLY A 137 -26.19 27.76 8.35
N GLU A 138 -26.08 28.08 7.05
CA GLU A 138 -27.21 27.97 6.13
C GLU A 138 -27.67 26.53 5.97
N ALA A 139 -28.95 26.38 5.62
CA ALA A 139 -29.55 25.08 5.38
C ALA A 139 -28.92 24.41 4.15
N MET A 140 -28.71 23.09 4.24
CA MET A 140 -28.29 22.27 3.11
C MET A 140 -29.34 22.37 1.98
N PRO A 141 -28.91 22.63 0.73
CA PRO A 141 -29.79 22.54 -0.43
C PRO A 141 -30.49 21.18 -0.56
N GLY A 142 -31.75 21.19 -1.01
CA GLY A 142 -32.64 20.01 -1.03
C GLY A 142 -32.40 19.01 -2.17
N ASP A 143 -31.38 19.23 -2.99
CA ASP A 143 -30.93 18.36 -4.08
C ASP A 143 -30.08 17.18 -3.58
N ARG A 144 -29.47 17.30 -2.39
CA ARG A 144 -28.69 16.24 -1.75
C ARG A 144 -29.61 15.17 -1.18
N ARG A 145 -29.33 13.91 -1.54
CA ARG A 145 -30.11 12.75 -1.09
C ARG A 145 -29.20 11.70 -0.45
N GLY A 146 -29.71 11.08 0.61
CA GLY A 146 -29.05 9.99 1.32
C GLY A 146 -30.07 8.95 1.74
N ASP A 147 -29.58 7.82 2.23
CA ASP A 147 -30.40 6.77 2.80
C ASP A 147 -30.11 6.60 4.30
N LYS A 148 -30.74 5.62 4.95
CA LYS A 148 -30.58 5.37 6.39
C LYS A 148 -29.13 5.01 6.77
N ALA A 149 -28.44 4.24 5.93
CA ALA A 149 -27.05 3.84 6.13
C ALA A 149 -26.06 4.93 5.69
N HIS A 150 -26.45 5.74 4.71
CA HIS A 150 -25.64 6.79 4.08
C HIS A 150 -26.37 8.14 4.12
N PRO A 151 -26.59 8.72 5.30
CA PRO A 151 -27.33 9.98 5.41
C PRO A 151 -26.55 11.15 4.80
N VAL A 152 -27.28 12.21 4.47
CA VAL A 152 -26.66 13.50 4.16
C VAL A 152 -26.05 14.10 5.43
N ARG A 153 -24.89 14.75 5.30
CA ARG A 153 -24.21 15.42 6.42
C ARG A 153 -23.74 16.81 6.04
N THR A 154 -23.90 17.72 6.97
CA THR A 154 -23.29 19.05 6.94
C THR A 154 -22.05 19.05 7.82
N ALA A 155 -20.95 19.60 7.32
CA ALA A 155 -19.77 19.90 8.12
C ALA A 155 -19.56 21.41 8.22
N THR A 156 -19.00 21.81 9.37
CA THR A 156 -18.80 23.20 9.78
C THR A 156 -17.37 23.40 10.29
N PRO A 157 -16.94 24.65 10.55
CA PRO A 157 -15.64 24.90 11.17
C PRO A 157 -15.42 24.16 12.50
N LYS A 158 -16.48 23.95 13.29
CA LYS A 158 -16.41 23.19 14.55
C LYS A 158 -16.06 21.72 14.33
N ASP A 159 -16.50 21.14 13.21
CA ASP A 159 -16.14 19.78 12.84
C ASP A 159 -14.67 19.68 12.48
N LEU A 160 -14.14 20.66 11.74
CA LEU A 160 -12.70 20.72 11.45
C LEU A 160 -11.87 20.92 12.72
N GLU A 161 -12.31 21.78 13.65
CA GLU A 161 -11.66 21.96 14.96
C GLU A 161 -11.64 20.65 15.76
N ARG A 162 -12.75 19.90 15.78
CA ARG A 162 -12.82 18.57 16.42
C ARG A 162 -11.83 17.60 15.78
N VAL A 163 -11.83 17.48 14.44
CA VAL A 163 -10.90 16.61 13.71
C VAL A 163 -9.44 17.04 13.97
N LYS A 164 -9.16 18.33 14.13
CA LYS A 164 -7.81 18.82 14.45
C LYS A 164 -7.32 18.23 15.78
N THR A 165 -8.18 18.12 16.80
CA THR A 165 -7.80 17.49 18.09
C THR A 165 -7.32 16.05 17.88
N LEU A 166 -8.02 15.29 17.04
CA LEU A 166 -7.63 13.92 16.68
C LEU A 166 -6.28 13.90 15.97
N LEU A 167 -6.10 14.74 14.94
CA LEU A 167 -4.85 14.83 14.17
C LEU A 167 -3.65 15.20 15.06
N ASP A 168 -3.84 16.08 16.04
CA ASP A 168 -2.80 16.42 17.02
C ASP A 168 -2.47 15.23 17.92
N ALA A 169 -3.47 14.48 18.37
CA ALA A 169 -3.29 13.32 19.24
C ALA A 169 -2.52 12.17 18.56
N ILE A 170 -2.70 11.98 17.26
CA ILE A 170 -2.11 10.88 16.48
C ILE A 170 -0.88 11.31 15.66
N ASP A 171 -0.50 12.58 15.73
CA ASP A 171 0.49 13.22 14.85
C ASP A 171 0.24 12.96 13.34
N GLY A 172 -1.03 13.05 12.93
CA GLY A 172 -1.49 12.73 11.58
C GLY A 172 -1.50 13.94 10.64
N THR A 173 -1.73 13.66 9.36
CA THR A 173 -1.99 14.68 8.32
C THR A 173 -3.34 14.45 7.67
N ILE A 174 -3.87 15.47 6.99
CA ILE A 174 -5.19 15.43 6.38
C ILE A 174 -5.18 15.91 4.93
N ASN A 175 -5.91 15.19 4.08
CA ASN A 175 -6.36 15.65 2.78
C ASN A 175 -7.89 15.75 2.82
N ILE A 176 -8.44 16.88 2.41
CA ILE A 176 -9.89 17.06 2.28
C ILE A 176 -10.27 17.13 0.81
N THR A 177 -11.44 16.62 0.48
CA THR A 177 -12.05 16.73 -0.85
C THR A 177 -13.17 17.76 -0.80
N VAL A 178 -13.23 18.65 -1.78
CA VAL A 178 -14.33 19.61 -1.96
C VAL A 178 -15.29 19.14 -3.04
N ASP A 179 -16.57 19.47 -2.89
CA ASP A 179 -17.66 19.12 -3.81
C ASP A 179 -17.40 19.72 -5.20
N LEU A 180 -17.23 18.84 -6.19
CA LEU A 180 -17.22 19.20 -7.60
C LEU A 180 -18.53 18.75 -8.26
N GLY A 181 -19.21 17.73 -7.74
CA GLY A 181 -20.53 17.29 -8.20
C GLY A 181 -21.59 18.38 -8.21
N HIS A 182 -21.37 19.51 -7.54
CA HIS A 182 -22.15 20.73 -7.68
C HIS A 182 -21.20 21.92 -7.84
N TYR A 183 -21.18 22.55 -9.01
CA TYR A 183 -20.23 23.63 -9.32
C TYR A 183 -20.41 24.84 -8.37
N ASP A 184 -19.47 24.99 -7.43
CA ASP A 184 -19.41 26.08 -6.45
C ASP A 184 -17.95 26.33 -5.98
N PRO A 185 -17.11 26.97 -6.83
CA PRO A 185 -15.73 27.32 -6.46
C PRO A 185 -15.63 28.19 -5.21
N ALA A 186 -16.63 29.03 -4.93
CA ALA A 186 -16.64 29.93 -3.78
C ALA A 186 -16.77 29.17 -2.47
N ARG A 187 -17.67 28.17 -2.40
CA ARG A 187 -17.80 27.29 -1.23
C ARG A 187 -16.59 26.41 -1.02
N ALA A 188 -16.00 25.90 -2.10
CA ALA A 188 -14.74 25.17 -2.04
C ALA A 188 -13.62 26.04 -1.46
N ALA A 189 -13.51 27.29 -1.89
CA ALA A 189 -12.56 28.26 -1.36
C ALA A 189 -12.81 28.58 0.12
N ASP A 190 -14.08 28.73 0.54
CA ASP A 190 -14.45 28.96 1.93
C ASP A 190 -14.06 27.78 2.85
N MET A 191 -14.38 26.54 2.43
CA MET A 191 -13.96 25.34 3.16
C MET A 191 -12.44 25.27 3.26
N SER A 192 -11.74 25.57 2.16
CA SER A 192 -10.28 25.55 2.08
C SER A 192 -9.63 26.58 2.99
N LYS A 193 -10.18 27.79 3.07
CA LYS A 193 -9.73 28.86 3.99
C LYS A 193 -9.82 28.40 5.45
N HIS A 194 -10.96 27.82 5.83
CA HIS A 194 -11.16 27.33 7.19
C HIS A 194 -10.24 26.14 7.50
N ALA A 195 -10.12 25.19 6.57
CA ALA A 195 -9.23 24.05 6.71
C ALA A 195 -7.76 24.45 6.84
N ALA A 196 -7.28 25.37 5.99
CA ALA A 196 -5.90 25.86 6.05
C ALA A 196 -5.60 26.56 7.38
N ARG A 197 -6.53 27.40 7.86
CA ARG A 197 -6.39 28.08 9.15
C ARG A 197 -6.36 27.09 10.32
N ILE A 198 -7.26 26.11 10.33
CA ILE A 198 -7.46 25.19 11.46
C ILE A 198 -6.38 24.11 11.49
N PHE A 199 -6.10 23.45 10.37
CA PHE A 199 -5.15 22.33 10.32
C PHE A 199 -3.71 22.80 10.13
N GLY A 200 -3.48 24.00 9.59
CA GLY A 200 -2.14 24.50 9.29
C GLY A 200 -1.35 23.51 8.44
N LYS A 201 -0.12 23.20 8.87
CA LYS A 201 0.79 22.27 8.16
C LYS A 201 0.28 20.82 8.07
N ARG A 202 -0.75 20.46 8.85
CA ARG A 202 -1.36 19.12 8.75
C ARG A 202 -2.23 18.98 7.50
N LEU A 203 -2.75 20.08 6.93
CA LEU A 203 -3.45 20.05 5.64
C LEU A 203 -2.42 19.91 4.52
N VAL A 204 -2.31 18.72 3.95
CA VAL A 204 -1.28 18.39 2.94
C VAL A 204 -1.76 18.55 1.51
N GLY A 205 -3.04 18.86 1.32
CA GLY A 205 -3.60 19.21 0.01
C GLY A 205 -5.11 19.08 -0.03
N ILE A 206 -5.70 19.62 -1.08
CA ILE A 206 -7.13 19.61 -1.35
C ILE A 206 -7.38 18.85 -2.64
N THR A 207 -8.34 17.93 -2.61
CA THR A 207 -8.84 17.21 -3.77
C THR A 207 -10.12 17.88 -4.26
N ILE A 208 -10.33 18.01 -5.56
CA ILE A 208 -11.53 18.63 -6.14
C ILE A 208 -12.36 17.55 -6.82
N GLY A 209 -13.47 17.16 -6.19
CA GLY A 209 -14.32 16.05 -6.60
C GLY A 209 -13.76 14.66 -6.28
N ASN A 210 -14.62 13.66 -6.41
CA ASN A 210 -14.28 12.24 -6.33
C ASN A 210 -14.69 11.52 -7.62
N GLU A 211 -13.73 10.91 -8.32
CA GLU A 211 -13.97 10.15 -9.56
C GLU A 211 -14.83 10.90 -10.59
N PRO A 212 -14.46 12.15 -10.98
CA PRO A 212 -15.22 12.94 -11.93
C PRO A 212 -15.48 12.23 -13.26
N ASN A 213 -14.62 11.28 -13.63
CA ASN A 213 -14.81 10.46 -14.82
C ASN A 213 -16.10 9.62 -14.83
N GLY A 214 -16.77 9.43 -13.69
CA GLY A 214 -18.06 8.74 -13.59
C GLY A 214 -19.27 9.66 -13.38
N TYR A 215 -19.12 10.99 -13.37
CA TYR A 215 -20.23 11.92 -13.15
C TYR A 215 -21.36 11.85 -14.18
N PRO A 216 -21.08 11.67 -15.49
CA PRO A 216 -22.13 11.46 -16.48
C PRO A 216 -23.00 10.22 -16.19
N ASP A 217 -22.37 9.12 -15.77
CA ASP A 217 -23.05 7.83 -15.57
C ASP A 217 -23.89 7.79 -14.30
N ASN A 218 -23.55 8.61 -13.30
CA ASN A 218 -24.23 8.65 -12.01
C ASN A 218 -25.21 9.83 -11.85
N GLY A 219 -25.37 10.65 -12.89
CA GLY A 219 -26.33 11.74 -12.95
C GLY A 219 -25.90 13.04 -12.25
N LEU A 220 -24.65 13.14 -11.76
CA LEU A 220 -24.11 14.39 -11.19
C LEU A 220 -23.80 15.43 -12.28
N ARG A 221 -23.60 14.99 -13.51
CA ARG A 221 -23.36 15.86 -14.67
C ARG A 221 -24.11 15.35 -15.91
N PRO A 222 -24.38 16.23 -16.89
CA PRO A 222 -24.91 15.81 -18.18
C PRO A 222 -23.99 14.82 -18.89
N GLY A 223 -24.56 13.98 -19.76
CA GLY A 223 -23.83 12.99 -20.57
C GLY A 223 -22.68 13.55 -21.41
N SER A 224 -22.73 14.84 -21.76
CA SER A 224 -21.70 15.54 -22.54
C SER A 224 -20.51 16.04 -21.72
N TRP A 225 -20.61 16.04 -20.39
CA TRP A 225 -19.56 16.58 -19.51
C TRP A 225 -18.36 15.64 -19.49
N GLY A 226 -17.17 16.15 -19.76
CA GLY A 226 -15.96 15.33 -19.85
C GLY A 226 -14.68 16.05 -19.42
N ILE A 227 -13.54 15.53 -19.86
CA ILE A 227 -12.21 16.06 -19.52
C ILE A 227 -12.10 17.59 -19.78
N PRO A 228 -12.55 18.15 -20.91
CA PRO A 228 -12.46 19.59 -21.14
C PRO A 228 -13.21 20.43 -20.10
N ASP A 229 -14.45 20.02 -19.76
CA ASP A 229 -15.28 20.69 -18.75
C ASP A 229 -14.63 20.58 -17.37
N TYR A 230 -14.17 19.37 -17.01
CA TYR A 230 -13.42 19.13 -15.78
C TYR A 230 -12.22 20.07 -15.65
N LEU A 231 -11.38 20.19 -16.68
CA LEU A 231 -10.20 21.05 -16.61
C LEU A 231 -10.54 22.54 -16.49
N ASN A 232 -11.64 22.98 -17.11
CA ASN A 232 -12.12 24.37 -16.98
C ASN A 232 -12.64 24.65 -15.56
N GLU A 233 -13.46 23.75 -15.02
CA GLU A 233 -13.96 23.85 -13.65
C GLU A 233 -12.82 23.76 -12.63
N LEU A 234 -11.89 22.81 -12.82
CA LEU A 234 -10.70 22.62 -12.00
C LEU A 234 -9.87 23.91 -11.87
N LYS A 235 -9.66 24.64 -12.96
CA LYS A 235 -8.96 25.93 -12.93
C LYS A 235 -9.70 26.97 -12.08
N SER A 236 -11.02 27.08 -12.27
CA SER A 236 -11.86 28.00 -11.49
C SER A 236 -11.79 27.69 -9.98
N TYR A 237 -11.88 26.40 -9.62
CA TYR A 237 -11.72 25.95 -8.23
C TYR A 237 -10.31 26.23 -7.71
N ALA A 238 -9.27 25.90 -8.47
CA ALA A 238 -7.89 26.10 -8.07
C ALA A 238 -7.57 27.58 -7.82
N GLU A 239 -8.03 28.49 -8.68
CA GLU A 239 -7.85 29.94 -8.51
C GLU A 239 -8.55 30.47 -7.25
N ALA A 240 -9.81 30.07 -7.03
CA ALA A 240 -10.57 30.47 -5.85
C ALA A 240 -9.94 29.93 -4.56
N ILE A 241 -9.53 28.66 -4.56
CA ILE A 241 -8.84 28.02 -3.44
C ILE A 241 -7.48 28.67 -3.19
N ASN A 242 -6.69 28.96 -4.23
CA ASN A 242 -5.38 29.59 -4.06
C ASN A 242 -5.50 30.98 -3.44
N SER A 243 -6.54 31.73 -3.81
CA SER A 243 -6.81 33.06 -3.26
C SER A 243 -7.17 32.98 -1.77
N ALA A 244 -7.91 31.94 -1.36
CA ALA A 244 -8.42 31.79 0.00
C ALA A 244 -7.49 31.00 0.95
N ALA A 245 -6.67 30.11 0.39
CA ALA A 245 -5.71 29.25 1.07
C ALA A 245 -4.42 29.10 0.22
N PRO A 246 -3.58 30.15 0.12
CA PRO A 246 -2.40 30.15 -0.73
C PRO A 246 -1.42 29.03 -0.38
N GLY A 247 -0.85 28.39 -1.41
CA GLY A 247 0.20 27.38 -1.25
C GLY A 247 -0.26 25.98 -0.84
N VAL A 248 -1.56 25.76 -0.61
CA VAL A 248 -2.08 24.40 -0.38
C VAL A 248 -2.10 23.62 -1.71
N PRO A 249 -1.44 22.46 -1.82
CA PRO A 249 -1.40 21.70 -3.08
C PRO A 249 -2.79 21.22 -3.54
N ILE A 250 -2.97 21.12 -4.86
CA ILE A 250 -4.12 20.45 -5.47
C ILE A 250 -3.75 19.02 -5.81
N ILE A 251 -4.59 18.09 -5.34
CA ILE A 251 -4.45 16.65 -5.58
C ILE A 251 -5.57 16.23 -6.54
N GLY A 252 -5.24 15.53 -7.62
CA GLY A 252 -6.25 15.11 -8.58
C GLY A 252 -5.70 14.28 -9.74
N PRO A 253 -6.57 13.71 -10.59
CA PRO A 253 -8.02 13.89 -10.57
C PRO A 253 -8.75 12.87 -9.69
N GLY A 254 -8.05 11.92 -9.05
CA GLY A 254 -8.68 10.88 -8.23
C GLY A 254 -9.61 9.98 -9.04
N THR A 255 -9.18 9.61 -10.25
CA THR A 255 -9.94 8.78 -11.20
C THR A 255 -9.25 7.43 -11.42
N TYR A 256 -9.95 6.52 -12.11
CA TYR A 256 -9.44 5.22 -12.55
C TYR A 256 -9.16 5.17 -14.07
N SER A 257 -8.90 6.33 -14.72
CA SER A 257 -8.78 6.45 -16.18
C SER A 257 -7.51 7.17 -16.63
N GLU A 258 -6.75 6.52 -17.52
CA GLU A 258 -5.46 7.02 -18.02
C GLU A 258 -5.57 8.34 -18.79
N ALA A 259 -6.65 8.55 -19.53
CA ALA A 259 -6.89 9.81 -20.24
C ALA A 259 -7.00 10.99 -19.26
N TRP A 260 -7.64 10.78 -18.11
CA TRP A 260 -7.82 11.79 -17.07
C TRP A 260 -6.51 12.10 -16.34
N TRP A 261 -5.71 11.08 -16.01
CA TRP A 261 -4.38 11.30 -15.40
C TRP A 261 -3.46 12.09 -16.32
N LYS A 262 -3.44 11.76 -17.62
CA LYS A 262 -2.67 12.49 -18.64
C LYS A 262 -3.12 13.94 -18.77
N ALA A 263 -4.43 14.18 -18.76
CA ALA A 263 -4.99 15.52 -18.86
C ALA A 263 -4.64 16.38 -17.63
N PHE A 264 -4.83 15.85 -16.42
CA PHE A 264 -4.47 16.54 -15.18
C PHE A 264 -2.96 16.80 -15.08
N ALA A 265 -2.11 15.82 -15.42
CA ALA A 265 -0.66 16.00 -15.37
C ALA A 265 -0.14 17.14 -16.27
N LYS A 266 -0.87 17.48 -17.34
CA LYS A 266 -0.53 18.57 -18.27
C LYS A 266 -1.19 19.91 -17.94
N THR A 267 -2.18 19.95 -17.04
CA THR A 267 -2.90 21.20 -16.74
C THR A 267 -2.07 22.13 -15.88
N GLU A 268 -2.06 23.43 -16.15
CA GLU A 268 -1.41 24.41 -15.29
C GLU A 268 -2.40 24.94 -14.25
N LEU A 269 -1.99 24.95 -12.98
CA LEU A 269 -2.73 25.50 -11.86
C LEU A 269 -1.80 26.42 -11.05
N PRO A 270 -2.33 27.41 -10.31
CA PRO A 270 -1.50 28.30 -9.51
C PRO A 270 -0.81 27.61 -8.32
N GLN A 271 -1.32 26.47 -7.86
CA GLN A 271 -0.71 25.67 -6.79
C GLN A 271 0.16 24.52 -7.31
N GLN A 272 1.00 23.97 -6.43
CA GLN A 272 1.63 22.68 -6.66
C GLN A 272 0.57 21.61 -6.93
N ARG A 273 0.84 20.76 -7.93
CA ARG A 273 -0.02 19.65 -8.33
C ARG A 273 0.53 18.31 -7.84
N ILE A 274 -0.37 17.42 -7.46
CA ILE A 274 -0.08 16.03 -7.14
C ILE A 274 -1.05 15.18 -7.96
N VAL A 275 -0.52 14.28 -8.79
CA VAL A 275 -1.37 13.36 -9.55
C VAL A 275 -1.91 12.31 -8.58
N SER A 276 -3.22 12.12 -8.56
CA SER A 276 -3.87 11.04 -7.82
C SER A 276 -4.70 10.15 -8.70
N PHE A 277 -4.75 8.89 -8.33
CA PHE A 277 -5.60 7.89 -8.97
C PHE A 277 -6.23 6.98 -7.91
N HIS A 278 -7.29 6.30 -8.30
CA HIS A 278 -7.94 5.26 -7.49
C HIS A 278 -7.76 3.91 -8.14
N TYR A 279 -7.69 2.86 -7.34
CA TYR A 279 -7.58 1.52 -7.88
C TYR A 279 -8.17 0.46 -6.94
N TYR A 280 -9.00 -0.40 -7.52
CA TYR A 280 -9.58 -1.58 -6.88
C TYR A 280 -9.44 -2.76 -7.86
N PRO A 281 -8.47 -3.67 -7.68
CA PRO A 281 -8.17 -4.67 -8.71
C PRO A 281 -9.26 -5.71 -8.92
N LEU A 282 -10.14 -5.93 -7.93
CA LEU A 282 -11.23 -6.89 -7.98
C LEU A 282 -12.60 -6.21 -8.12
N SER A 283 -12.79 -5.40 -9.16
CA SER A 283 -13.98 -4.57 -9.36
C SER A 283 -15.06 -5.19 -10.26
N SER A 284 -14.92 -6.45 -10.71
CA SER A 284 -15.93 -7.14 -11.51
C SER A 284 -17.03 -7.72 -10.62
N CYS A 285 -18.05 -6.91 -10.32
CA CYS A 285 -19.08 -7.28 -9.35
C CYS A 285 -20.14 -8.25 -9.89
N SER A 286 -20.33 -8.29 -11.21
CA SER A 286 -21.27 -9.19 -11.89
C SER A 286 -20.59 -10.40 -12.53
N GLY A 287 -19.28 -10.57 -12.35
CA GLY A 287 -18.51 -11.67 -12.95
C GLY A 287 -18.31 -11.56 -14.47
N SER A 288 -18.44 -10.36 -15.05
CA SER A 288 -18.17 -10.15 -16.48
C SER A 288 -16.70 -10.37 -16.82
N GLU A 289 -15.81 -10.10 -15.87
CA GLU A 289 -14.37 -10.33 -15.95
C GLU A 289 -13.94 -11.26 -14.79
N PRO A 290 -13.76 -12.58 -15.03
CA PRO A 290 -13.50 -13.56 -13.96
C PRO A 290 -12.22 -13.30 -13.14
N GLY A 291 -11.16 -12.76 -13.78
CA GLY A 291 -9.91 -12.40 -13.10
C GLY A 291 -10.03 -11.18 -12.17
N ASP A 292 -11.13 -10.43 -12.30
CA ASP A 292 -11.37 -9.21 -11.52
C ASP A 292 -12.51 -9.43 -10.51
N GLU A 293 -13.00 -10.65 -10.36
CA GLU A 293 -14.03 -10.95 -9.37
C GLU A 293 -13.46 -10.88 -7.94
N PRO A 294 -14.24 -10.39 -6.95
CA PRO A 294 -13.82 -10.26 -5.55
C PRO A 294 -13.77 -11.60 -4.80
N THR A 295 -12.97 -12.54 -5.31
CA THR A 295 -12.76 -13.88 -4.75
C THR A 295 -11.43 -13.97 -4.01
N LEU A 296 -11.36 -14.91 -3.06
CA LEU A 296 -10.11 -15.21 -2.36
C LEU A 296 -9.04 -15.75 -3.30
N ALA A 297 -9.43 -16.54 -4.31
CA ALA A 297 -8.53 -17.09 -5.31
C ALA A 297 -7.84 -15.97 -6.11
N ASN A 298 -8.60 -14.96 -6.54
CA ASN A 298 -8.04 -13.81 -7.26
C ASN A 298 -7.16 -12.94 -6.36
N LEU A 299 -7.59 -12.67 -5.11
CA LEU A 299 -6.82 -11.89 -4.13
C LEU A 299 -5.43 -12.49 -3.86
N MET A 300 -5.37 -13.82 -3.76
CA MET A 300 -4.16 -14.60 -3.43
C MET A 300 -3.55 -15.29 -4.65
N SER A 301 -3.81 -14.76 -5.85
CA SER A 301 -3.20 -15.25 -7.08
C SER A 301 -1.79 -14.71 -7.29
N ASP A 302 -1.01 -15.42 -8.11
CA ASP A 302 0.34 -15.00 -8.54
C ASP A 302 0.31 -13.83 -9.53
N TYR A 303 -0.75 -13.68 -10.33
CA TYR A 303 -0.90 -12.56 -11.26
C TYR A 303 -1.24 -11.23 -10.56
N MET A 304 -1.73 -11.24 -9.32
CA MET A 304 -2.17 -10.03 -8.62
C MET A 304 -1.03 -9.01 -8.44
N HIS A 305 0.15 -9.46 -8.01
CA HIS A 305 1.31 -8.59 -7.80
C HIS A 305 1.76 -7.86 -9.09
N PRO A 306 2.06 -8.56 -10.21
CA PRO A 306 2.45 -7.88 -11.45
C PRO A 306 1.32 -7.02 -12.03
N ARG A 307 0.05 -7.43 -11.90
CA ARG A 307 -1.10 -6.63 -12.34
C ARG A 307 -1.19 -5.28 -11.63
N VAL A 308 -1.09 -5.27 -10.30
CA VAL A 308 -1.10 -4.03 -9.51
C VAL A 308 0.07 -3.13 -9.92
N ARG A 309 1.27 -3.71 -10.01
CA ARG A 309 2.49 -3.00 -10.41
C ARG A 309 2.36 -2.36 -11.80
N ASP A 310 1.78 -3.07 -12.75
CA ASP A 310 1.64 -2.56 -14.12
C ASP A 310 0.54 -1.48 -14.21
N TYR A 311 -0.50 -1.55 -13.38
CA TYR A 311 -1.48 -0.47 -13.22
C TYR A 311 -0.84 0.80 -12.64
N ASP A 312 -0.11 0.65 -11.53
CA ASP A 312 0.60 1.76 -10.86
C ASP A 312 1.55 2.46 -11.82
N ARG A 313 2.35 1.71 -12.59
CA ARG A 313 3.28 2.27 -13.58
C ARG A 313 2.56 3.11 -14.64
N ARG A 314 1.42 2.67 -15.14
CA ARG A 314 0.62 3.44 -16.10
C ARG A 314 0.06 4.71 -15.47
N ALA A 315 -0.38 4.66 -14.22
CA ALA A 315 -0.88 5.82 -13.48
C ALA A 315 0.23 6.84 -13.15
N MET A 316 1.44 6.35 -12.83
CA MET A 316 2.59 7.17 -12.50
C MET A 316 3.26 7.81 -13.72
N ALA A 317 3.19 7.17 -14.90
CA ALA A 317 3.93 7.62 -16.08
C ALA A 317 3.62 9.08 -16.49
N PRO A 318 2.36 9.56 -16.54
CA PRO A 318 2.08 10.96 -16.82
C PRO A 318 2.62 11.93 -15.76
N ALA A 319 2.57 11.54 -14.48
CA ALA A 319 3.09 12.33 -13.38
C ALA A 319 4.61 12.47 -13.47
N ALA A 320 5.31 11.35 -13.68
CA ALA A 320 6.76 11.33 -13.83
C ALA A 320 7.24 12.18 -15.02
N ALA A 321 6.54 12.10 -16.16
CA ALA A 321 6.85 12.94 -17.33
C ALA A 321 6.67 14.44 -17.07
N ALA A 322 5.81 14.81 -16.12
CA ALA A 322 5.57 16.18 -15.69
C ALA A 322 6.35 16.61 -14.43
N GLY A 323 7.21 15.74 -13.87
CA GLY A 323 7.95 16.01 -12.62
C GLY A 323 7.05 16.09 -11.38
N LEU A 324 5.87 15.47 -11.41
CA LEU A 324 4.87 15.50 -10.33
C LEU A 324 4.94 14.25 -9.46
N GLN A 325 4.51 14.39 -8.21
CA GLN A 325 4.30 13.25 -7.31
C GLN A 325 3.01 12.50 -7.69
N THR A 326 2.95 11.21 -7.32
CA THR A 326 1.76 10.38 -7.48
C THR A 326 1.27 9.83 -6.14
N TRP A 327 -0.03 9.98 -5.85
CA TRP A 327 -0.70 9.43 -4.67
C TRP A 327 -1.82 8.47 -5.10
N LEU A 328 -1.99 7.36 -4.39
CA LEU A 328 -3.15 6.47 -4.53
C LEU A 328 -4.15 6.83 -3.42
N THR A 329 -5.03 7.79 -3.69
CA THR A 329 -5.81 8.46 -2.63
C THR A 329 -7.00 7.66 -2.12
N GLU A 330 -7.42 6.65 -2.86
CA GLU A 330 -8.48 5.73 -2.48
C GLU A 330 -8.25 4.36 -3.11
N THR A 331 -8.27 3.31 -2.29
CA THR A 331 -8.03 1.94 -2.75
C THR A 331 -8.55 0.91 -1.75
N GLY A 332 -8.67 -0.33 -2.22
CA GLY A 332 -8.99 -1.54 -1.47
C GLY A 332 -9.00 -2.72 -2.44
N PRO A 333 -9.28 -3.94 -2.00
CA PRO A 333 -9.33 -5.10 -2.90
C PRO A 333 -10.40 -4.95 -3.99
N SER A 334 -11.57 -4.41 -3.64
CA SER A 334 -12.75 -4.35 -4.50
C SER A 334 -13.60 -3.11 -4.22
N ALA A 335 -14.21 -2.55 -5.27
CA ALA A 335 -15.20 -1.49 -5.17
C ALA A 335 -16.64 -2.04 -5.10
N CYS A 336 -16.81 -3.36 -5.12
CA CYS A 336 -18.13 -3.98 -5.15
C CYS A 336 -18.88 -3.77 -3.84
N PRO A 337 -20.19 -3.45 -3.89
CA PRO A 337 -20.99 -3.24 -2.70
C PRO A 337 -21.18 -4.57 -1.95
N GLY A 338 -21.36 -4.48 -0.63
CA GLY A 338 -21.72 -5.63 0.20
C GLY A 338 -20.58 -6.59 0.50
N SER A 339 -20.74 -7.41 1.55
CA SER A 339 -19.62 -8.18 2.11
C SER A 339 -19.20 -9.31 1.19
N ASN A 340 -17.90 -9.39 0.94
CA ASN A 340 -17.31 -10.49 0.20
C ASN A 340 -16.41 -11.36 1.13
N PRO A 341 -16.09 -12.60 0.72
CA PRO A 341 -15.31 -13.54 1.53
C PRO A 341 -13.89 -13.05 1.87
N THR A 342 -13.40 -12.00 1.21
CA THR A 342 -12.03 -11.50 1.35
C THR A 342 -11.87 -10.45 2.46
N THR A 343 -12.96 -10.04 3.12
CA THR A 343 -12.95 -8.83 3.96
C THR A 343 -12.41 -9.01 5.37
N LYS A 344 -12.93 -9.98 6.11
CA LYS A 344 -12.69 -10.11 7.56
C LYS A 344 -11.63 -11.14 7.89
N ASN A 345 -10.89 -11.57 6.87
CA ASN A 345 -10.05 -12.76 6.93
C ASN A 345 -8.57 -12.40 6.90
N HIS A 346 -7.72 -13.35 7.29
CA HIS A 346 -6.27 -13.14 7.32
C HIS A 346 -5.66 -12.85 5.94
N ALA A 347 -6.22 -13.39 4.86
CA ALA A 347 -5.72 -13.12 3.50
C ALA A 347 -5.75 -11.63 3.15
N SER A 348 -6.74 -10.87 3.64
CA SER A 348 -6.75 -9.42 3.51
C SER A 348 -5.53 -8.76 4.16
N ALA A 349 -5.13 -9.20 5.36
CA ALA A 349 -3.97 -8.65 6.06
C ALA A 349 -2.69 -8.83 5.23
N LEU A 350 -2.52 -10.01 4.63
CA LEU A 350 -1.41 -10.34 3.75
C LEU A 350 -1.42 -9.47 2.48
N TRP A 351 -2.59 -9.34 1.84
CA TRP A 351 -2.75 -8.54 0.62
C TRP A 351 -2.52 -7.05 0.88
N TYR A 352 -3.15 -6.44 1.88
CA TYR A 352 -3.02 -5.01 2.19
C TYR A 352 -1.56 -4.62 2.48
N SER A 353 -0.86 -5.48 3.23
CA SER A 353 0.57 -5.33 3.52
C SER A 353 1.41 -5.30 2.24
N GLU A 354 1.24 -6.29 1.38
CA GLU A 354 2.06 -6.43 0.16
C GLU A 354 1.69 -5.38 -0.89
N PHE A 355 0.39 -5.11 -1.09
CA PHE A 355 -0.12 -4.08 -1.98
C PHE A 355 0.46 -2.71 -1.64
N ALA A 356 0.50 -2.35 -0.36
CA ALA A 356 1.07 -1.08 0.08
C ALA A 356 2.55 -0.96 -0.31
N LEU A 357 3.36 -1.97 0.00
CA LEU A 357 4.79 -1.94 -0.30
C LEU A 357 5.09 -2.02 -1.80
N ASN A 358 4.27 -2.73 -2.57
CA ASN A 358 4.37 -2.77 -4.03
C ASN A 358 4.24 -1.35 -4.61
N GLY A 359 3.21 -0.60 -4.21
CA GLY A 359 3.02 0.78 -4.65
C GLY A 359 4.10 1.75 -4.15
N LEU A 360 4.45 1.68 -2.85
CA LEU A 360 5.44 2.55 -2.23
C LEU A 360 6.84 2.38 -2.82
N GLN A 361 7.25 1.14 -3.08
CA GLN A 361 8.54 0.85 -3.71
C GLN A 361 8.64 1.42 -5.13
N GLN A 362 7.54 1.47 -5.86
CA GLN A 362 7.49 2.05 -7.21
C GLN A 362 7.59 3.58 -7.20
N GLY A 363 7.28 4.22 -6.08
CA GLY A 363 7.41 5.67 -5.89
C GLY A 363 6.08 6.39 -5.65
N ILE A 364 4.97 5.66 -5.48
CA ILE A 364 3.74 6.25 -4.93
C ILE A 364 4.07 6.81 -3.55
N LYS A 365 3.68 8.06 -3.29
CA LYS A 365 4.07 8.76 -2.05
C LYS A 365 3.13 8.54 -0.89
N ARG A 366 1.84 8.35 -1.17
CA ARG A 366 0.81 8.12 -0.15
C ARG A 366 -0.29 7.22 -0.68
N LEU A 367 -0.80 6.35 0.19
CA LEU A 367 -1.90 5.44 -0.06
C LEU A 367 -3.02 5.66 0.97
N GLY A 368 -4.23 5.88 0.49
CA GLY A 368 -5.45 5.98 1.30
C GLY A 368 -6.31 4.73 1.14
N PHE A 369 -6.30 3.85 2.14
CA PHE A 369 -7.13 2.65 2.12
C PHE A 369 -8.56 2.98 2.54
N HIS A 370 -9.53 2.73 1.67
CA HIS A 370 -10.91 3.12 1.87
C HIS A 370 -11.50 2.40 3.08
N SER A 371 -12.08 3.18 3.98
CA SER A 371 -12.55 2.77 5.29
C SER A 371 -13.83 3.53 5.62
N SER A 372 -14.52 3.09 6.67
CA SER A 372 -15.75 3.69 7.13
C SER A 372 -15.89 3.57 8.63
N LEU A 373 -16.50 4.57 9.25
CA LEU A 373 -16.95 4.51 10.65
C LEU A 373 -18.38 3.97 10.81
N ILE A 374 -18.99 3.42 9.76
CA ILE A 374 -20.21 2.61 9.93
C ILE A 374 -19.88 1.37 10.78
N THR A 375 -20.86 0.88 11.51
CA THR A 375 -20.71 -0.27 12.41
C THR A 375 -20.27 -1.53 11.69
N CYS A 376 -19.32 -2.29 12.25
CA CYS A 376 -18.77 -3.52 11.64
C CYS A 376 -19.82 -4.59 11.32
N VAL A 377 -20.92 -4.58 12.08
CA VAL A 377 -22.11 -5.40 11.83
C VAL A 377 -22.94 -4.69 10.76
N GLY A 378 -23.09 -5.31 9.59
CA GLY A 378 -23.87 -4.76 8.47
C GLY A 378 -23.24 -3.57 7.74
N GLY A 379 -22.11 -3.04 8.22
CA GLY A 379 -21.37 -1.96 7.58
C GLY A 379 -20.53 -2.39 6.37
N PRO A 380 -19.83 -1.42 5.76
CA PRO A 380 -19.12 -1.65 4.52
C PRO A 380 -18.00 -2.66 4.73
N PRO A 381 -17.89 -3.62 3.82
CA PRO A 381 -16.82 -4.58 3.85
C PRO A 381 -15.53 -3.93 3.38
N LEU A 382 -14.43 -4.62 3.57
CA LEU A 382 -13.05 -4.25 3.23
C LEU A 382 -12.44 -3.11 4.05
N SER A 383 -13.23 -2.42 4.86
CA SER A 383 -12.76 -1.34 5.74
C SER A 383 -11.68 -1.82 6.72
N PRO A 384 -10.47 -1.20 6.77
CA PRO A 384 -9.46 -1.53 7.78
C PRO A 384 -9.95 -1.36 9.22
N ILE A 385 -10.76 -0.35 9.48
CA ILE A 385 -11.36 -0.08 10.80
C ILE A 385 -12.87 0.08 10.68
N CYS A 386 -13.63 -0.12 11.75
CA CYS A 386 -15.05 0.16 11.78
C CYS A 386 -15.54 0.43 13.20
N SER A 387 -16.70 1.04 13.34
CA SER A 387 -17.28 1.29 14.68
C SER A 387 -17.85 0.00 15.28
N GLY A 388 -17.77 -0.13 16.61
CA GLY A 388 -18.48 -1.15 17.37
C GLY A 388 -19.99 -0.93 17.37
N GLY A 389 -20.71 -1.72 18.17
CA GLY A 389 -22.16 -1.62 18.30
C GLY A 389 -22.99 -2.42 17.28
N LYS A 390 -24.31 -2.25 17.37
CA LYS A 390 -25.30 -2.90 16.48
C LYS A 390 -25.35 -2.17 15.14
N TYR A 391 -25.92 -2.79 14.11
CA TYR A 391 -26.05 -2.16 12.79
C TYR A 391 -26.67 -0.75 12.89
N LEU A 392 -25.92 0.26 12.43
CA LEU A 392 -26.27 1.69 12.47
C LEU A 392 -26.46 2.28 13.89
N GLN A 393 -25.89 1.63 14.91
CA GLN A 393 -25.90 2.08 16.31
C GLN A 393 -24.49 1.95 16.90
N PRO A 394 -23.56 2.88 16.55
CA PRO A 394 -22.20 2.83 17.05
C PRO A 394 -22.15 3.02 18.58
N ASP A 395 -21.33 2.22 19.26
CA ASP A 395 -21.14 2.27 20.72
C ASP A 395 -19.91 3.10 21.14
N GLY A 396 -19.23 3.74 20.18
CA GLY A 396 -18.03 4.54 20.37
C GLY A 396 -16.72 3.75 20.31
N ALA A 397 -16.77 2.42 20.42
CA ALA A 397 -15.59 1.58 20.27
C ALA A 397 -15.15 1.51 18.80
N ILE A 398 -13.84 1.35 18.57
CA ILE A 398 -13.29 1.09 17.23
C ILE A 398 -12.81 -0.36 17.17
N ARG A 399 -13.05 -1.01 16.04
CA ARG A 399 -12.61 -2.38 15.77
C ARG A 399 -11.64 -2.37 14.60
N GLU A 400 -10.56 -3.13 14.76
CA GLU A 400 -9.61 -3.37 13.69
C GLU A 400 -9.90 -4.69 12.96
N ASN A 401 -10.06 -4.63 11.64
CA ASN A 401 -10.12 -5.81 10.79
C ASN A 401 -8.70 -6.33 10.49
N PRO A 402 -8.54 -7.58 10.01
CA PRO A 402 -7.22 -8.12 9.67
C PRO A 402 -6.39 -7.22 8.75
N SER A 403 -7.01 -6.55 7.78
CA SER A 403 -6.35 -5.58 6.89
C SER A 403 -5.62 -4.47 7.66
N TYR A 404 -6.14 -3.99 8.78
CA TYR A 404 -5.46 -3.01 9.64
C TYR A 404 -4.12 -3.55 10.17
N PHE A 405 -4.05 -4.81 10.60
CA PHE A 405 -2.79 -5.39 11.10
C PHE A 405 -1.74 -5.47 9.99
N GLY A 406 -2.16 -5.73 8.74
CA GLY A 406 -1.29 -5.65 7.57
C GLY A 406 -0.71 -4.24 7.38
N LEU A 407 -1.54 -3.21 7.49
CA LEU A 407 -1.11 -1.80 7.38
C LEU A 407 -0.24 -1.35 8.56
N ALA A 408 -0.50 -1.85 9.77
CA ALA A 408 0.32 -1.60 10.94
C ALA A 408 1.74 -2.18 10.78
N MET A 409 1.87 -3.37 10.18
CA MET A 409 3.18 -3.95 9.85
C MET A 409 3.97 -3.11 8.83
N VAL A 410 3.29 -2.53 7.84
CA VAL A 410 3.93 -1.61 6.88
C VAL A 410 4.37 -0.32 7.57
N SER A 411 3.53 0.22 8.45
CA SER A 411 3.83 1.45 9.20
C SER A 411 5.03 1.26 10.16
N ASP A 412 5.17 0.06 10.70
CA ASP A 412 6.26 -0.34 11.59
C ASP A 412 7.65 -0.33 10.92
N LEU A 413 7.72 -0.46 9.59
CA LEU A 413 8.97 -0.31 8.85
C LEU A 413 9.64 1.04 9.09
N GLY A 414 8.88 2.07 9.48
CA GLY A 414 9.39 3.42 9.68
C GLY A 414 9.67 4.12 8.35
N THR A 415 10.71 4.96 8.31
CA THR A 415 11.03 5.77 7.13
C THR A 415 12.44 5.48 6.63
N GLY A 416 12.66 5.57 5.32
CA GLY A 416 13.97 5.26 4.75
C GLY A 416 13.98 5.19 3.24
N LYS A 417 15.12 4.76 2.69
CA LYS A 417 15.32 4.58 1.25
C LYS A 417 15.14 3.11 0.90
N PHE A 418 14.36 2.81 -0.13
CA PHE A 418 14.29 1.44 -0.64
C PHE A 418 15.65 1.03 -1.20
N LEU A 419 16.06 -0.20 -0.88
CA LEU A 419 17.26 -0.82 -1.43
C LEU A 419 16.90 -1.71 -2.61
N LYS A 420 17.84 -1.85 -3.55
CA LYS A 420 17.74 -2.87 -4.59
C LYS A 420 17.88 -4.25 -3.96
N LEU A 421 17.04 -5.19 -4.39
CA LEU A 421 17.14 -6.57 -3.99
C LEU A 421 16.81 -7.50 -5.15
N GLU A 422 17.35 -8.71 -5.08
CA GLU A 422 16.98 -9.83 -5.95
C GLU A 422 16.32 -10.91 -5.10
N GLN A 423 15.24 -11.49 -5.59
CA GLN A 423 14.53 -12.59 -4.94
C GLN A 423 14.37 -13.76 -5.90
N SER A 424 14.53 -14.98 -5.40
CA SER A 424 14.14 -16.20 -6.08
C SER A 424 13.47 -17.20 -5.12
N GLY A 425 12.57 -18.03 -5.65
CA GLY A 425 11.81 -19.01 -4.86
C GLY A 425 10.84 -18.36 -3.85
N GLY A 426 10.45 -19.12 -2.82
CA GLY A 426 9.54 -18.66 -1.76
C GLY A 426 8.04 -18.71 -2.10
N GLY A 427 7.65 -19.24 -3.26
CA GLY A 427 6.25 -19.32 -3.69
C GLY A 427 5.63 -17.93 -3.84
N LEU A 428 4.43 -17.73 -3.28
CA LEU A 428 3.73 -16.44 -3.26
C LEU A 428 4.29 -15.49 -2.18
N SER A 429 5.61 -15.30 -2.14
CA SER A 429 6.27 -14.41 -1.19
C SER A 429 6.88 -13.20 -1.88
N TYR A 430 6.90 -12.05 -1.21
CA TYR A 430 7.48 -10.82 -1.73
C TYR A 430 8.33 -10.12 -0.66
N ALA A 431 9.59 -9.83 -0.99
CA ALA A 431 10.53 -9.15 -0.12
C ALA A 431 10.73 -7.67 -0.52
N TYR A 432 10.92 -6.83 0.50
CA TYR A 432 11.24 -5.40 0.38
C TYR A 432 12.36 -5.07 1.36
N ALA A 433 13.24 -4.12 1.02
CA ALA A 433 14.33 -3.71 1.91
C ALA A 433 14.41 -2.19 2.00
N VAL A 434 14.56 -1.67 3.22
CA VAL A 434 14.63 -0.24 3.51
C VAL A 434 15.87 0.05 4.34
N LYS A 435 16.68 1.02 3.90
CA LYS A 435 17.79 1.58 4.65
C LYS A 435 17.33 2.81 5.43
N HIS A 436 17.61 2.82 6.72
CA HIS A 436 17.27 3.92 7.61
C HIS A 436 18.41 4.94 7.73
N ARG A 437 18.08 6.13 8.23
CA ARG A 437 19.04 7.22 8.42
C ARG A 437 20.15 6.89 9.40
N ASP A 438 19.89 6.03 10.38
CA ASP A 438 20.88 5.55 11.35
C ASP A 438 21.82 4.45 10.79
N GLY A 439 21.65 4.07 9.52
CA GLY A 439 22.44 3.04 8.86
C GLY A 439 21.90 1.63 9.04
N SER A 440 20.85 1.42 9.84
CA SER A 440 20.18 0.12 9.96
C SER A 440 19.43 -0.25 8.68
N THR A 441 19.12 -1.54 8.54
CA THR A 441 18.33 -2.07 7.42
C THR A 441 17.14 -2.86 7.94
N ASN A 442 15.96 -2.52 7.45
CA ASN A 442 14.79 -3.38 7.56
C ASN A 442 14.65 -4.26 6.31
N VAL A 443 14.35 -5.54 6.52
CA VAL A 443 13.90 -6.46 5.46
C VAL A 443 12.49 -6.91 5.81
N TYR A 444 11.57 -6.65 4.90
CA TYR A 444 10.18 -7.05 4.99
C TYR A 444 9.93 -8.26 4.10
N ILE A 445 9.21 -9.26 4.59
CA ILE A 445 8.76 -10.40 3.79
C ILE A 445 7.26 -10.59 4.00
N ALA A 446 6.49 -10.34 2.93
CA ALA A 446 5.09 -10.72 2.86
C ALA A 446 4.99 -12.13 2.26
N ASN A 447 4.94 -13.15 3.13
CA ASN A 447 4.75 -14.54 2.75
C ASN A 447 3.25 -14.83 2.61
N LYS A 448 2.75 -14.68 1.38
CA LYS A 448 1.34 -14.86 1.06
C LYS A 448 1.02 -16.33 0.71
N ASN A 449 1.91 -17.30 0.92
CA ASN A 449 1.56 -18.72 0.75
C ASN A 449 0.42 -19.14 1.73
N ASP A 450 -0.35 -20.17 1.39
CA ASP A 450 -1.53 -20.62 2.14
C ASP A 450 -1.10 -21.31 3.44
N PRO A 451 -1.35 -20.72 4.63
CA PRO A 451 -0.93 -21.31 5.90
C PRO A 451 -1.58 -22.67 6.21
N GLN A 452 -2.65 -23.04 5.50
CA GLN A 452 -3.33 -24.33 5.68
C GLN A 452 -2.78 -25.42 4.75
N LYS A 453 -2.10 -25.06 3.66
CA LYS A 453 -1.64 -26.00 2.62
C LYS A 453 -0.14 -26.00 2.42
N ASP A 454 0.50 -24.84 2.50
CA ASP A 454 1.87 -24.64 2.12
C ASP A 454 2.80 -24.73 3.32
N ALA A 455 3.72 -25.70 3.27
CA ALA A 455 4.70 -25.97 4.30
C ALA A 455 5.65 -24.78 4.54
N GLN A 456 6.36 -24.82 5.66
CA GLN A 456 7.33 -23.80 6.03
C GLN A 456 8.48 -23.70 5.00
N ALA A 457 8.77 -22.50 4.53
CA ALA A 457 9.86 -22.24 3.59
C ALA A 457 11.19 -22.02 4.32
N SER A 458 12.31 -22.43 3.71
CA SER A 458 13.65 -22.03 4.15
C SER A 458 14.05 -20.73 3.49
N VAL A 459 14.48 -19.72 4.26
CA VAL A 459 14.93 -18.43 3.77
C VAL A 459 16.45 -18.32 3.89
N THR A 460 17.11 -17.91 2.81
CA THR A 460 18.50 -17.44 2.80
C THR A 460 18.50 -15.95 2.48
N LEU A 461 18.84 -15.12 3.47
CA LEU A 461 18.88 -13.67 3.36
C LEU A 461 20.33 -13.19 3.35
N SER A 462 20.78 -12.59 2.25
CA SER A 462 22.06 -11.89 2.14
C SER A 462 21.85 -10.40 2.37
N LEU A 463 22.56 -9.84 3.35
CA LEU A 463 22.49 -8.44 3.76
C LEU A 463 23.61 -7.60 3.15
N PRO A 464 23.43 -6.28 3.01
CA PRO A 464 24.45 -5.38 2.47
C PRO A 464 25.71 -5.24 3.35
N GLY A 465 25.67 -5.75 4.58
CA GLY A 465 26.78 -5.72 5.53
C GLY A 465 26.75 -6.89 6.51
N LYS A 466 27.64 -6.85 7.51
CA LYS A 466 27.74 -7.86 8.57
C LYS A 466 27.04 -7.37 9.85
N PRO A 467 25.76 -7.74 10.08
CA PRO A 467 25.00 -7.21 11.20
C PRO A 467 25.56 -7.64 12.56
N LYS A 468 25.51 -6.73 13.53
CA LYS A 468 25.76 -6.99 14.97
C LYS A 468 24.51 -7.46 15.69
N THR A 469 23.37 -6.90 15.31
CA THR A 469 22.06 -7.30 15.85
C THR A 469 21.08 -7.55 14.72
N GLY A 470 20.12 -8.42 14.97
CA GLY A 470 19.01 -8.70 14.09
C GLY A 470 17.81 -9.03 14.95
N THR A 471 16.74 -8.24 14.85
CA THR A 471 15.48 -8.44 15.60
C THR A 471 14.33 -8.72 14.65
N MET A 472 13.27 -9.34 15.17
CA MET A 472 12.13 -9.80 14.37
C MET A 472 10.81 -9.52 15.06
N THR A 473 9.81 -9.12 14.28
CA THR A 473 8.37 -9.15 14.61
C THR A 473 7.62 -9.76 13.45
N GLN A 474 6.49 -10.42 13.72
CA GLN A 474 5.73 -11.08 12.69
C GLN A 474 4.24 -11.09 12.96
N MET A 475 3.49 -10.78 11.91
CA MET A 475 2.05 -11.00 11.82
C MET A 475 1.77 -12.40 11.27
N ALA A 476 0.82 -13.12 11.87
CA ALA A 476 0.41 -14.45 11.46
C ALA A 476 -1.10 -14.67 11.68
N GLY A 477 -1.67 -15.64 10.96
CA GLY A 477 -3.02 -16.12 11.15
C GLY A 477 -3.16 -17.59 10.76
N PRO A 478 -4.18 -18.30 11.26
CA PRO A 478 -4.31 -19.74 11.10
C PRO A 478 -4.98 -20.17 9.78
N GLY A 479 -5.02 -19.34 8.75
CA GLY A 479 -5.79 -19.67 7.54
C GLY A 479 -6.13 -18.43 6.75
N TYR A 480 -6.20 -18.52 5.42
CA TYR A 480 -6.66 -17.39 4.61
C TYR A 480 -8.03 -16.89 5.05
N THR A 481 -8.97 -17.80 5.30
CA THR A 481 -10.35 -17.50 5.69
C THR A 481 -10.51 -17.24 7.19
N ALA A 482 -9.44 -17.28 7.97
CA ALA A 482 -9.51 -17.10 9.42
C ALA A 482 -9.93 -15.67 9.78
N GLU A 483 -11.11 -15.54 10.39
CA GLU A 483 -11.63 -14.26 10.86
C GLU A 483 -11.20 -13.96 12.28
N GLY A 484 -10.89 -12.69 12.56
CA GLY A 484 -10.59 -12.19 13.90
C GLY A 484 -9.40 -12.88 14.60
N SER A 485 -8.58 -13.63 13.87
CA SER A 485 -7.49 -14.47 14.41
C SER A 485 -6.10 -14.03 13.92
N THR A 486 -6.04 -12.93 13.17
CA THR A 486 -4.76 -12.31 12.81
C THR A 486 -4.14 -11.67 14.04
N THR A 487 -2.87 -11.96 14.29
CA THR A 487 -2.12 -11.47 15.45
C THR A 487 -0.71 -11.05 15.05
N ILE A 488 -0.09 -10.19 15.85
CA ILE A 488 1.31 -9.79 15.77
C ILE A 488 2.02 -10.31 17.02
N ASP A 489 3.10 -11.06 16.83
CA ASP A 489 3.85 -11.72 17.90
C ASP A 489 2.94 -12.54 18.84
N GLY A 490 1.93 -13.21 18.27
CA GLY A 490 0.96 -14.04 18.98
C GLY A 490 -0.12 -13.28 19.76
N ARG A 491 -0.23 -11.96 19.59
CA ARG A 491 -1.21 -11.12 20.30
C ARG A 491 -1.99 -10.23 19.32
N LYS A 492 -3.23 -9.87 19.68
CA LYS A 492 -3.96 -8.78 19.02
C LYS A 492 -3.40 -7.44 19.48
N ALA A 493 -2.22 -7.10 19.00
CA ALA A 493 -1.46 -5.92 19.39
C ALA A 493 -0.70 -5.38 18.18
N LEU A 494 -0.16 -4.18 18.34
CA LEU A 494 0.80 -3.59 17.40
C LEU A 494 2.20 -4.16 17.59
N PRO A 495 3.08 -4.05 16.59
CA PRO A 495 4.50 -4.38 16.77
C PRO A 495 5.12 -3.59 17.93
N VAL A 496 6.01 -4.23 18.68
CA VAL A 496 6.81 -3.53 19.70
C VAL A 496 8.02 -2.85 19.05
N ALA A 497 8.56 -1.81 19.69
CA ALA A 497 9.76 -1.13 19.21
C ALA A 497 10.94 -2.09 18.96
N ASN A 498 11.79 -1.81 17.97
CA ASN A 498 12.90 -2.68 17.55
C ASN A 498 13.77 -3.19 18.71
N ASN A 499 14.10 -2.32 19.67
CA ASN A 499 14.94 -2.67 20.83
C ASN A 499 14.25 -3.59 21.86
N LYS A 500 12.95 -3.84 21.73
CA LYS A 500 12.17 -4.76 22.58
C LYS A 500 11.82 -6.06 21.86
N ARG A 501 12.15 -6.19 20.57
CA ARG A 501 11.90 -7.39 19.78
C ARG A 501 12.91 -8.48 20.13
N PRO A 502 12.52 -9.76 20.11
CA PRO A 502 13.47 -10.85 20.20
C PRO A 502 14.34 -10.91 18.92
N MET A 503 15.48 -11.59 19.02
CA MET A 503 16.41 -11.75 17.90
C MET A 503 15.84 -12.65 16.81
N VAL A 504 16.27 -12.45 15.56
CA VAL A 504 15.92 -13.32 14.42
C VAL A 504 16.24 -14.78 14.75
N MET A 505 15.35 -15.69 14.34
CA MET A 505 15.57 -17.14 14.48
C MET A 505 16.92 -17.53 13.88
N ASN A 506 17.73 -18.28 14.61
CA ASN A 506 19.04 -18.75 14.14
C ASN A 506 19.99 -17.63 13.68
N PHE A 507 19.86 -16.41 14.23
CA PHE A 507 20.74 -15.29 13.88
C PHE A 507 22.22 -15.63 14.10
N VAL A 508 23.04 -15.31 13.10
CA VAL A 508 24.50 -15.46 13.13
C VAL A 508 25.12 -14.07 13.08
N GLU A 509 25.57 -13.58 14.24
CA GLU A 509 26.24 -12.28 14.32
C GLU A 509 27.48 -12.22 13.43
N GLY A 510 27.67 -11.10 12.73
CA GLY A 510 28.82 -10.87 11.86
C GLY A 510 28.77 -11.64 10.54
N SER A 511 27.75 -12.48 10.31
CA SER A 511 27.49 -13.09 9.01
C SER A 511 26.58 -12.20 8.18
N SER A 512 26.99 -11.83 6.96
CA SER A 512 26.09 -11.16 6.02
C SER A 512 25.00 -12.08 5.48
N VAL A 513 25.11 -13.40 5.69
CA VAL A 513 24.11 -14.38 5.28
C VAL A 513 23.39 -14.93 6.51
N GLN A 514 22.07 -14.76 6.54
CA GLN A 514 21.18 -15.27 7.59
C GLN A 514 20.30 -16.38 7.01
N LYS A 515 20.11 -17.46 7.76
CA LYS A 515 19.25 -18.58 7.36
C LYS A 515 18.23 -18.91 8.42
N PHE A 516 16.95 -18.90 8.08
CA PHE A 516 15.87 -19.15 9.01
C PHE A 516 14.65 -19.75 8.30
N PRO A 517 13.83 -20.53 9.02
CA PRO A 517 12.56 -20.99 8.49
C PRO A 517 11.49 -19.90 8.57
N LEU A 518 10.56 -19.85 7.61
CA LEU A 518 9.46 -18.88 7.55
C LEU A 518 8.13 -19.58 7.27
N THR A 519 7.20 -19.47 8.22
CA THR A 519 5.86 -20.08 8.12
C THR A 519 5.02 -19.33 7.07
N SER A 520 4.23 -20.07 6.30
CA SER A 520 3.26 -19.54 5.33
C SER A 520 2.19 -18.68 6.01
N GLY A 521 1.57 -17.77 5.25
CA GLY A 521 0.59 -16.83 5.78
C GLY A 521 1.17 -15.92 6.85
N THR A 522 2.33 -15.32 6.58
CA THR A 522 2.97 -14.40 7.53
C THR A 522 3.44 -13.12 6.86
N VAL A 523 3.49 -12.06 7.65
CA VAL A 523 4.20 -10.83 7.30
C VAL A 523 5.28 -10.62 8.34
N THR A 524 6.53 -10.48 7.91
CA THR A 524 7.69 -10.44 8.81
C THR A 524 8.53 -9.20 8.57
N VAL A 525 8.85 -8.48 9.65
CA VAL A 525 9.80 -7.36 9.65
C VAL A 525 11.05 -7.79 10.40
N LEU A 526 12.19 -7.77 9.72
CA LEU A 526 13.51 -8.06 10.25
C LEU A 526 14.29 -6.74 10.31
N HIS A 527 14.82 -6.36 11.47
CA HIS A 527 15.60 -5.14 11.66
C HIS A 527 17.04 -5.45 12.02
N PHE A 528 17.99 -4.99 11.22
CA PHE A 528 19.42 -5.25 11.37
C PHE A 528 20.23 -3.99 11.61
N THR A 529 21.12 -4.03 12.60
CA THR A 529 22.13 -2.98 12.86
C THR A 529 23.53 -3.53 12.59
N TYR A 530 24.43 -2.71 12.05
CA TYR A 530 25.77 -3.11 11.58
C TYR A 530 26.91 -2.60 12.45
#